data_AF-A0A9D1X3R3-F1
#
_entry.id   AF-A0A9D1X3R3-F1
#
_cell.length_a   1.000
_cell.length_b   1.000
_cell.length_c   1.000
_cell.angle_alpha   90.00
_cell.angle_beta   90.00
_cell.angle_gamma   90.00
#
_symmetry.space_group_name_H-M   'P 1'
#
loop_
_entity.id
_entity.type
_entity.pdbx_description
1 polymer ?
#
loop_
_entity_poly.entity_id
_entity_poly.type
_entity_poly.pdbx_seq_one_letter_code
_entity_poly.pdbx_strand_id
1 'polypeptide(L)'
;KEVIRKEDLLNVPLICSRQAISRDRKDNEFAQWFGKDFDRLDIVTTFNLVYNAAIMVEAGIGYAITIDKIVYAGKDSSLCFRPLEPQLDSGLNVIWKKYQVFSSAAGLFLEKLRENFES
;
A
#
# COMPACT_ATOMS: atom_id res chain seq x y z
N LYS A 1 5.48 -12.86 -14.23
CA LYS A 1 4.68 -13.58 -13.22
C LYS A 1 3.38 -12.82 -13.01
N GLU A 2 2.28 -13.50 -12.69
CA GLU A 2 0.96 -12.88 -12.44
C GLU A 2 0.75 -12.49 -10.96
N VAL A 3 1.27 -13.29 -10.04
CA VAL A 3 1.27 -13.04 -8.59
C VAL A 3 2.68 -13.13 -8.04
N ILE A 4 2.93 -12.50 -6.90
CA ILE A 4 4.25 -12.40 -6.25
C ILE A 4 4.18 -13.00 -4.85
N ARG A 5 5.07 -13.95 -4.55
CA ARG A 5 5.20 -14.52 -3.20
C ARG A 5 6.34 -13.86 -2.45
N LYS A 6 6.40 -14.05 -1.14
CA LYS A 6 7.45 -13.45 -0.30
C LYS A 6 8.85 -13.82 -0.79
N GLU A 7 9.05 -15.05 -1.27
CA GLU A 7 10.35 -15.54 -1.72
C GLU A 7 10.85 -14.80 -2.96
N ASP A 8 9.94 -14.29 -3.79
CA ASP A 8 10.26 -13.50 -4.98
C ASP A 8 10.82 -12.11 -4.63
N LEU A 9 10.54 -11.62 -3.42
CA LEU A 9 10.90 -10.28 -2.96
C LEU A 9 12.20 -10.26 -2.13
N LEU A 10 12.71 -11.41 -1.69
CA LEU A 10 13.89 -11.46 -0.81
C LEU A 10 15.21 -11.10 -1.50
N ASN A 11 15.27 -11.16 -2.83
CA ASN A 11 16.51 -10.99 -3.59
C ASN A 11 16.40 -9.90 -4.68
N VAL A 12 15.46 -8.97 -4.51
CA VAL A 12 15.26 -7.86 -5.44
C VAL A 12 15.25 -6.53 -4.68
N PRO A 13 15.73 -5.43 -5.30
CA PRO A 13 15.75 -4.13 -4.66
C PRO A 13 14.32 -3.60 -4.47
N LEU A 14 13.92 -3.39 -3.22
CA LEU A 14 12.58 -2.96 -2.83
C LEU A 14 12.53 -1.47 -2.50
N ILE A 15 11.47 -0.85 -2.97
CA ILE A 15 11.09 0.53 -2.71
C ILE A 15 9.83 0.48 -1.86
N CYS A 16 9.92 0.89 -0.59
CA CYS A 16 8.82 0.70 0.37
C CYS A 16 8.31 2.02 0.94
N SER A 17 7.03 2.05 1.35
CA SER A 17 6.51 3.16 2.14
C SER A 17 7.28 3.27 3.45
N ARG A 18 7.68 4.49 3.83
CA ARG A 18 8.34 4.74 5.12
C ARG A 18 7.50 4.27 6.31
N GLN A 19 6.17 4.32 6.18
CA GLN A 19 5.27 3.85 7.22
C GLN A 19 5.24 2.31 7.32
N ALA A 20 5.31 1.63 6.18
CA ALA A 20 5.29 0.16 6.12
C ALA A 20 6.56 -0.45 6.73
N ILE A 21 7.69 0.25 6.68
CA ILE A 21 8.96 -0.24 7.24
C ILE A 21 9.20 0.18 8.70
N SER A 22 8.31 1.01 9.27
CA SER A 22 8.45 1.46 10.66
C SER A 22 8.19 0.30 11.62
N ARG A 23 9.19 -0.02 12.44
CA ARG A 23 9.15 -1.12 13.43
C ARG A 23 8.35 -0.78 14.68
N ASP A 24 8.03 0.50 14.89
CA ASP A 24 7.35 0.98 16.11
C ASP A 24 5.85 0.64 16.12
N ARG A 25 5.32 0.07 15.03
CA ARG A 25 3.92 -0.33 14.91
C ARG A 25 3.75 -1.78 15.34
N LYS A 26 3.16 -1.98 16.53
CA LYS A 26 2.79 -3.31 17.08
C LYS A 26 1.95 -4.16 16.11
N ASP A 27 1.20 -3.51 15.21
CA ASP A 27 0.32 -4.15 14.23
C ASP A 27 0.77 -3.86 12.79
N ASN A 28 2.07 -3.97 12.53
CA ASN A 28 2.59 -3.84 11.17
C ASN A 28 2.32 -5.11 10.36
N GLU A 29 1.16 -5.16 9.70
CA GLU A 29 0.74 -6.29 8.85
C GLU A 29 1.76 -6.60 7.74
N PHE A 30 2.43 -5.58 7.20
CA PHE A 30 3.50 -5.75 6.22
C PHE A 30 4.68 -6.52 6.81
N ALA A 31 5.17 -6.12 7.99
CA ALA A 31 6.25 -6.86 8.66
C ALA A 31 5.82 -8.29 9.05
N GLN A 32 4.58 -8.47 9.50
CA GLN A 32 4.02 -9.79 9.83
C GLN A 32 3.92 -10.71 8.60
N TRP A 33 3.59 -10.17 7.43
CA TRP A 33 3.50 -10.93 6.17
C TRP A 33 4.84 -11.56 5.77
N PHE A 34 5.95 -10.85 5.98
CA PHE A 34 7.30 -11.41 5.78
C PHE A 34 7.79 -12.24 6.99
N GLY A 35 7.26 -11.99 8.18
CA GLY A 35 7.64 -12.67 9.42
C GLY A 35 9.14 -12.52 9.68
N LYS A 36 9.81 -13.63 9.97
CA LYS A 36 11.27 -13.66 10.23
C LYS A 36 12.13 -13.17 9.06
N ASP A 37 11.58 -13.14 7.86
CA ASP A 37 12.32 -12.75 6.66
C ASP A 37 12.28 -11.24 6.40
N PHE A 38 11.54 -10.47 7.21
CA PHE A 38 11.43 -9.02 7.06
C PHE A 38 12.78 -8.30 7.11
N ASP A 39 13.67 -8.72 8.03
CA ASP A 39 15.01 -8.14 8.19
C ASP A 39 15.96 -8.50 7.04
N ARG A 40 15.55 -9.43 6.16
CA ARG A 40 16.34 -9.88 5.01
C ARG A 40 15.99 -9.14 3.72
N LEU A 41 14.99 -8.25 3.76
CA LEU A 41 14.55 -7.48 2.61
C LEU A 41 15.62 -6.46 2.20
N ASP A 42 15.92 -6.42 0.89
CA ASP A 42 16.81 -5.41 0.31
C ASP A 42 16.04 -4.11 0.05
N ILE A 43 15.86 -3.30 1.10
CA ILE A 43 15.15 -2.01 0.99
C ILE A 43 16.14 -0.93 0.53
N VAL A 44 16.16 -0.66 -0.78
CA VAL A 44 17.09 0.30 -1.38
C VAL A 44 16.66 1.75 -1.18
N THR A 45 15.36 2.01 -1.05
CA THR A 45 14.84 3.36 -0.77
C THR A 45 13.43 3.33 -0.19
N THR A 46 12.98 4.50 0.27
CA THR A 46 11.65 4.67 0.84
C THR A 46 10.91 5.86 0.23
N PHE A 47 9.58 5.82 0.28
CA PHE A 47 8.73 6.91 -0.19
C PHE A 47 7.63 7.27 0.80
N ASN A 48 7.13 8.51 0.67
CA ASN A 48 5.91 8.96 1.33
C ASN A 48 4.74 9.10 0.35
N LEU A 49 5.03 9.44 -0.91
CA LEU A 49 4.07 9.54 -2.01
C LEU A 49 4.42 8.49 -3.06
N VAL A 50 3.48 7.59 -3.36
CA VAL A 50 3.73 6.46 -4.28
C VAL A 50 4.11 6.90 -5.69
N TYR A 51 3.66 8.07 -6.13
CA TYR A 51 4.03 8.62 -7.43
C TYR A 51 5.55 8.74 -7.60
N ASN A 52 6.28 9.11 -6.53
CA ASN A 52 7.73 9.18 -6.57
C ASN A 52 8.35 7.78 -6.71
N ALA A 53 7.75 6.77 -6.07
CA ALA A 53 8.18 5.39 -6.23
C ALA A 53 7.95 4.89 -7.66
N ALA A 54 6.84 5.27 -8.30
CA ALA A 54 6.55 4.93 -9.69
C ALA A 54 7.67 5.42 -10.62
N ILE A 55 8.07 6.70 -10.51
CA ILE A 55 9.19 7.27 -11.28
C ILE A 55 10.49 6.48 -11.04
N MET A 56 10.76 6.07 -9.80
CA MET A 56 11.95 5.28 -9.48
C MET A 56 11.91 3.88 -10.10
N VAL A 57 10.74 3.24 -10.14
CA VAL A 57 10.55 1.94 -10.80
C VAL A 57 10.75 2.09 -12.32
N GLU A 58 10.19 3.13 -12.94
CA GLU A 58 10.38 3.42 -14.37
C GLU A 58 11.85 3.67 -14.72
N ALA A 59 12.59 4.30 -13.81
CA ALA A 59 14.04 4.51 -13.92
C ALA A 59 14.88 3.26 -13.63
N GLY A 60 14.27 2.13 -13.27
CA GLY A 60 14.95 0.86 -13.02
C GLY A 60 15.65 0.77 -11.65
N ILE A 61 15.29 1.63 -10.69
CA ILE A 61 15.90 1.63 -9.34
C ILE A 61 15.51 0.38 -8.54
N GLY A 62 14.30 -0.15 -8.76
CA GLY A 62 13.84 -1.37 -8.11
C GLY A 62 12.34 -1.58 -8.25
N TYR A 63 11.76 -2.35 -7.32
CA TYR A 63 10.36 -2.75 -7.30
C TYR A 63 9.64 -2.08 -6.15
N ALA A 64 8.54 -1.38 -6.43
CA ALA A 64 7.76 -0.73 -5.39
C ALA A 64 6.72 -1.68 -4.78
N ILE A 65 6.66 -1.71 -3.44
CA ILE A 65 5.52 -2.30 -2.72
C ILE A 65 4.51 -1.21 -2.40
N THR A 66 3.31 -1.33 -2.96
CA THR A 66 2.23 -0.35 -2.83
C THR A 66 0.86 -1.02 -2.85
N ILE A 67 -0.16 -0.25 -2.46
CA ILE A 67 -1.57 -0.59 -2.64
C ILE A 67 -1.95 -0.47 -4.11
N ASP A 68 -2.82 -1.36 -4.57
CA ASP A 68 -3.39 -1.38 -5.91
C ASP A 68 -4.16 -0.08 -6.24
N LYS A 69 -4.24 0.27 -7.53
CA LYS A 69 -4.99 1.42 -8.08
C LYS A 69 -4.56 2.82 -7.62
N ILE A 70 -3.49 2.96 -6.83
CA ILE A 70 -2.96 4.30 -6.49
C ILE A 70 -2.11 4.88 -7.62
N VAL A 71 -1.40 4.04 -8.37
CA VAL A 71 -0.62 4.43 -9.55
C VAL A 71 -1.23 3.79 -10.79
N TYR A 72 -1.29 4.55 -11.88
CA TYR A 72 -1.69 4.00 -13.17
C TYR A 72 -0.63 3.04 -13.70
N ALA A 73 -0.99 1.76 -13.79
CA ALA A 73 -0.18 0.69 -14.37
C ALA A 73 -0.97 -0.04 -15.48
N GLY A 74 -1.69 0.73 -16.29
CA GLY A 74 -2.54 0.25 -17.38
C GLY A 74 -1.77 -0.04 -18.68
N LYS A 75 -2.50 -0.30 -19.76
CA LYS A 75 -1.92 -0.78 -21.05
C LYS A 75 -0.87 0.15 -21.66
N ASP A 76 -0.97 1.46 -21.39
CA ASP A 76 -0.06 2.47 -21.94
C ASP A 76 1.08 2.82 -20.97
N SER A 77 1.20 2.11 -19.83
CA SER A 77 2.26 2.31 -18.86
C SER A 77 3.37 1.26 -19.01
N SER A 78 4.61 1.67 -18.75
CA SER A 78 5.75 0.75 -18.58
C SER A 78 5.71 0.02 -17.23
N LEU A 79 4.80 0.40 -16.34
CA LEU A 79 4.59 -0.22 -15.04
C LEU A 79 3.54 -1.30 -15.10
N CYS A 80 3.70 -2.32 -14.26
CA CYS A 80 2.71 -3.36 -14.08
C CYS A 80 2.51 -3.65 -12.60
N PHE A 81 1.25 -3.70 -12.15
CA PHE A 81 0.93 -4.11 -10.78
C PHE A 81 0.84 -5.63 -10.72
N ARG A 82 1.39 -6.24 -9.67
CA ARG A 82 1.31 -7.68 -9.41
C ARG A 82 0.90 -7.90 -7.95
N PRO A 83 -0.26 -8.51 -7.69
CA PRO A 83 -0.72 -8.74 -6.33
C PRO A 83 0.18 -9.74 -5.59
N LEU A 84 0.22 -9.60 -4.28
CA LEU A 84 0.92 -10.52 -3.40
C LEU A 84 0.10 -11.81 -3.17
N GLU A 85 0.79 -12.94 -2.99
CA GLU A 85 0.22 -14.21 -2.57
C GLU A 85 1.00 -14.73 -1.35
N PRO A 86 0.36 -14.89 -0.17
CA PRO A 86 -1.05 -14.61 0.12
C PRO A 86 -1.38 -13.11 0.02
N GLN A 87 -2.63 -12.78 -0.26
CA GLN A 87 -3.07 -11.38 -0.39
C GLN A 87 -2.86 -10.61 0.91
N LEU A 88 -2.37 -9.38 0.79
CA LEU A 88 -2.18 -8.44 1.89
C LEU A 88 -3.06 -7.21 1.61
N ASP A 89 -4.17 -7.11 2.34
CA ASP A 89 -5.13 -6.02 2.20
C ASP A 89 -4.92 -4.96 3.27
N SER A 90 -5.11 -3.69 2.91
CA SER A 90 -5.08 -2.57 3.86
C SER A 90 -6.50 -2.06 4.08
N GLY A 91 -6.98 -2.10 5.32
CA GLY A 91 -8.25 -1.49 5.70
C GLY A 91 -8.21 0.04 5.64
N LEU A 92 -9.27 0.67 5.12
CA LEU A 92 -9.47 2.11 5.18
C LEU A 92 -10.58 2.42 6.19
N ASN A 93 -10.29 3.33 7.13
CA ASN A 93 -11.24 3.74 8.16
C ASN A 93 -11.51 5.24 8.06
N VAL A 94 -12.79 5.63 8.15
CA VAL A 94 -13.20 7.02 8.34
C VAL A 94 -13.46 7.23 9.82
N ILE A 95 -12.79 8.19 10.44
CA ILE A 95 -12.81 8.39 11.90
C ILE A 95 -13.34 9.77 12.30
N TRP A 96 -14.12 9.82 13.38
CA TRP A 96 -14.64 11.05 14.00
C TRP A 96 -14.77 10.90 15.52
N LYS A 97 -14.99 12.00 16.23
CA LYS A 97 -15.20 11.99 17.69
C LYS A 97 -16.51 11.28 18.03
N LYS A 98 -16.55 10.52 19.14
CA LYS A 98 -17.73 9.74 19.58
C LYS A 98 -19.05 10.55 19.59
N TYR A 99 -18.98 11.84 19.91
CA TYR A 99 -20.13 12.74 20.00
C TYR A 99 -20.10 13.84 18.92
N GLN A 100 -19.55 13.53 17.74
CA GLN A 100 -19.47 14.50 16.64
C GLN A 100 -20.87 14.83 16.13
N VAL A 101 -21.27 16.10 16.24
CA VAL A 101 -22.43 16.64 15.51
C VAL A 101 -21.95 17.02 14.10
N PHE A 102 -22.57 16.43 13.09
CA PHE A 102 -22.26 16.72 11.69
C PHE A 102 -23.05 17.95 11.21
N SER A 103 -22.42 18.77 10.37
CA SER A 103 -23.15 19.74 9.56
C SER A 103 -23.99 18.99 8.51
N SER A 104 -24.99 19.66 7.92
CA SER A 104 -25.81 19.05 6.86
C SER A 104 -24.95 18.53 5.69
N ALA A 105 -23.92 19.28 5.30
CA ALA A 105 -23.01 18.86 4.24
C ALA A 105 -22.17 17.62 4.63
N ALA A 106 -21.65 17.58 5.86
CA ALA A 106 -20.86 16.45 6.32
C ALA A 106 -21.72 15.19 6.53
N GLY A 107 -22.97 15.36 6.97
CA GLY A 107 -23.95 14.27 7.06
C GLY A 107 -24.27 13.66 5.70
N LEU A 108 -24.57 14.51 4.71
CA LEU A 108 -24.82 14.06 3.33
C LEU A 108 -23.58 13.36 2.72
N PHE A 109 -22.38 13.89 2.97
CA PHE A 109 -21.14 13.26 2.52
C PHE A 109 -20.95 11.87 3.14
N LEU A 110 -21.19 11.73 4.44
CA LEU A 110 -21.09 10.44 5.12
C LEU A 110 -22.12 9.43 4.60
N GLU A 111 -23.36 9.87 4.37
CA GLU A 111 -24.41 9.04 3.76
C GLU A 111 -23.96 8.54 2.38
N LYS A 112 -23.46 9.43 1.52
CA LYS A 112 -22.94 9.03 0.20
C LYS A 112 -21.73 8.12 0.28
N LEU A 113 -20.82 8.32 1.24
CA LEU A 113 -19.73 7.38 1.45
C LEU A 113 -20.25 5.98 1.79
N ARG A 114 -21.23 5.86 2.69
CA ARG A 114 -21.80 4.56 3.06
C ARG A 114 -22.47 3.85 1.89
N GLU A 115 -23.31 4.56 1.14
CA GLU A 115 -23.96 4.01 -0.06
C GLU A 115 -22.97 3.44 -1.09
N ASN A 116 -21.77 4.03 -1.21
CA ASN A 116 -20.79 3.64 -2.22
C ASN A 116 -19.76 2.60 -1.74
N PHE A 117 -19.59 2.41 -0.42
CA PHE A 117 -18.50 1.61 0.14
C PHE A 117 -18.93 0.58 1.21
N GLU A 118 -20.17 0.62 1.73
CA GLU A 118 -20.73 -0.47 2.55
C GLU A 118 -21.40 -1.49 1.60
N SER A 119 -20.69 -2.58 1.29
CA SER A 119 -21.18 -3.75 0.53
C SER A 119 -20.77 -5.03 1.23
#